data_AF-F0H835-F1
#
_entry.id   AF-F0H835-F1
#
_cell.length_a   1.000
_cell.length_b   1.000
_cell.length_c   1.000
_cell.angle_alpha   90.00
_cell.angle_beta   90.00
_cell.angle_gamma   90.00
#
_symmetry.space_group_name_H-M   'P 1'
#
loop_
_entity.id
_entity.type
_entity.pdbx_description
1 polymer ?
#
loop_
_entity_poly.entity_id
_entity_poly.type
_entity_poly.pdbx_seq_one_letter_code
_entity_poly.pdbx_strand_id
1 'polypeptide(L)'
;MSLFAKADVTLKSGSLAKLKTSKEKVYVVWDYSHATLEGKDVKSFLKEKGAEWERDYKAELERAEANFMERFNDKTKSVTVTDKKSEADYTIVVHVKDFHYGSTGASVLIGFGAGDAHMNALMDFYEKNVKRPFAVIDVDGVAGAGYGNEKRRVETYRELAEQVVKLIKKAR
;
A
#
# COMPACT_ATOMS: atom_id res chain seq x y z
N MET A 1 -14.67 -22.52 -14.17
CA MET A 1 -14.38 -22.04 -12.79
C MET A 1 -13.11 -21.21 -12.85
N SER A 2 -13.18 -20.01 -12.25
CA SER A 2 -12.10 -19.06 -11.92
C SER A 2 -11.18 -18.57 -13.06
N LEU A 3 -11.57 -17.46 -13.71
CA LEU A 3 -10.61 -16.56 -14.37
C LEU A 3 -10.39 -15.36 -13.44
N PHE A 4 -9.20 -15.29 -12.86
CA PHE A 4 -8.57 -14.14 -12.19
C PHE A 4 -9.47 -13.37 -11.19
N ALA A 5 -9.59 -13.93 -9.99
CA ALA A 5 -10.11 -13.20 -8.84
C ALA A 5 -9.20 -11.99 -8.55
N LYS A 6 -9.85 -10.86 -8.30
CA LYS A 6 -9.30 -9.52 -8.21
C LYS A 6 -8.31 -9.39 -7.05
N ALA A 7 -7.31 -8.56 -7.26
CA ALA A 7 -6.64 -7.84 -6.18
C ALA A 7 -7.68 -7.28 -5.20
N ASP A 8 -7.71 -7.78 -3.97
CA ASP A 8 -8.77 -7.50 -3.01
C ASP A 8 -8.19 -6.79 -1.78
N VAL A 9 -8.49 -5.49 -1.64
CA VAL A 9 -8.34 -4.77 -0.37
C VAL A 9 -9.64 -4.93 0.40
N THR A 10 -9.61 -5.70 1.48
CA THR A 10 -10.81 -6.16 2.20
C THR A 10 -10.75 -5.78 3.68
N LEU A 11 -11.84 -5.20 4.20
CA LEU A 11 -12.00 -4.99 5.64
C LEU A 11 -12.19 -6.34 6.35
N LYS A 12 -11.19 -6.80 7.10
CA LYS A 12 -11.25 -8.05 7.87
C LYS A 12 -12.02 -7.89 9.17
N SER A 13 -11.88 -6.76 9.85
CA SER A 13 -12.55 -6.52 11.13
C SER A 13 -12.71 -5.03 11.44
N GLY A 14 -13.65 -4.72 12.35
CA GLY A 14 -13.92 -3.36 12.79
C GLY A 14 -14.75 -2.53 11.80
N SER A 15 -14.63 -1.21 11.88
CA SER A 15 -15.32 -0.30 10.96
C SER A 15 -14.51 0.97 10.70
N LEU A 16 -14.50 1.41 9.44
CA LEU A 16 -13.89 2.67 9.00
C LEU A 16 -14.86 3.86 9.07
N ALA A 17 -16.08 3.68 9.59
CA ALA A 17 -17.11 4.73 9.61
C ALA A 17 -16.64 6.01 10.31
N LYS A 18 -15.78 5.88 11.34
CA LYS A 18 -15.17 7.02 12.04
C LYS A 18 -14.41 7.95 11.09
N LEU A 19 -13.75 7.43 10.06
CA LEU A 19 -12.96 8.21 9.11
C LEU A 19 -13.78 8.82 7.96
N LYS A 20 -15.07 8.49 7.87
CA LYS A 20 -15.95 8.93 6.77
C LYS A 20 -16.38 10.38 6.91
N THR A 21 -16.38 10.93 8.13
CA THR A 21 -16.80 12.32 8.41
C THR A 21 -15.90 13.03 9.42
N SER A 22 -14.73 12.49 9.76
CA SER A 22 -13.93 12.98 10.89
C SER A 22 -13.37 14.39 10.66
N LYS A 23 -12.93 14.70 9.43
CA LYS A 23 -12.03 15.83 9.09
C LYS A 23 -10.68 15.81 9.83
N GLU A 24 -10.42 14.74 10.57
CA GLU A 24 -9.23 14.58 11.40
C GLU A 24 -8.01 14.18 10.56
N LYS A 25 -6.85 14.18 11.21
CA LYS A 25 -5.57 13.83 10.58
C LYS A 25 -5.17 12.38 10.89
N VAL A 26 -4.58 11.74 9.89
CA VAL A 26 -4.03 10.39 9.96
C VAL A 26 -2.54 10.44 9.70
N TYR A 27 -1.76 9.73 10.50
CA TYR A 27 -0.35 9.46 10.20
C TYR A 27 -0.20 8.02 9.70
N VAL A 28 0.58 7.82 8.65
CA VAL A 28 0.83 6.48 8.10
C VAL A 28 2.23 6.03 8.51
N VAL A 29 2.31 4.83 9.08
CA VAL A 29 3.56 4.15 9.42
C VAL A 29 3.72 2.96 8.49
N TRP A 30 4.79 2.94 7.71
CA TRP A 30 5.16 1.81 6.87
C TRP A 30 6.11 0.89 7.63
N ASP A 31 5.68 -0.35 7.86
CA ASP A 31 6.46 -1.37 8.51
C ASP A 31 6.92 -2.42 7.49
N TYR A 32 8.21 -2.36 7.16
CA TYR A 32 8.90 -3.31 6.27
C TYR A 32 9.76 -4.33 7.03
N SER A 33 9.68 -4.38 8.37
CA SER A 33 10.58 -5.20 9.19
C SER A 33 10.56 -6.69 8.85
N HIS A 34 9.43 -7.18 8.35
CA HIS A 34 9.21 -8.55 7.92
C HIS A 34 8.82 -8.66 6.43
N ALA A 35 9.02 -7.58 5.67
CA ALA A 35 8.68 -7.55 4.26
C ALA A 35 9.60 -8.47 3.45
N THR A 36 9.03 -9.06 2.41
CA THR A 36 9.75 -9.79 1.37
C THR A 36 9.58 -9.10 0.01
N LEU A 37 10.52 -9.37 -0.90
CA LEU A 37 10.43 -8.99 -2.30
C LEU A 37 10.45 -10.27 -3.13
N GLU A 38 9.36 -10.56 -3.82
CA GLU A 38 9.19 -11.79 -4.61
C GLU A 38 9.47 -13.05 -3.78
N GLY A 39 9.00 -13.06 -2.52
CA GLY A 39 9.19 -14.14 -1.56
C GLY A 39 10.59 -14.27 -0.97
N LYS A 40 11.52 -13.37 -1.30
CA LYS A 40 12.88 -13.33 -0.74
C LYS A 40 13.00 -12.23 0.30
N ASP A 41 13.88 -12.39 1.29
CA ASP A 41 14.20 -11.26 2.16
C ASP A 41 14.78 -10.11 1.33
N VAL A 42 14.44 -8.86 1.72
CA VAL A 42 14.78 -7.65 0.97
C VAL A 42 16.28 -7.59 0.65
N LYS A 43 17.14 -7.91 1.62
CA LYS A 43 18.59 -7.82 1.45
C LYS A 43 19.10 -8.80 0.40
N SER A 44 18.66 -10.06 0.46
CA SER A 44 19.03 -11.08 -0.52
C SER A 44 18.52 -10.74 -1.92
N PHE A 45 17.27 -10.25 -2.03
CA PHE A 45 16.70 -9.84 -3.30
C PHE A 45 17.49 -8.70 -3.95
N LEU A 46 17.77 -7.62 -3.20
CA LEU A 46 18.50 -6.47 -3.74
C LEU A 46 19.91 -6.84 -4.17
N LYS A 47 20.60 -7.69 -3.39
CA LYS A 47 21.94 -8.20 -3.74
C LYS A 47 21.95 -9.01 -5.02
N GLU A 48 20.91 -9.83 -5.24
CA GLU A 48 20.76 -10.60 -6.48
C GLU A 48 20.52 -9.69 -7.70
N LYS A 49 19.76 -8.60 -7.52
CA LYS A 49 19.49 -7.64 -8.60
C LYS A 49 20.68 -6.71 -8.89
N GLY A 50 21.53 -6.46 -7.89
CA GLY A 50 22.78 -5.72 -8.04
C GLY A 50 22.78 -4.32 -7.43
N ALA A 51 23.92 -3.65 -7.52
CA ALA A 51 24.23 -2.42 -6.77
C ALA A 51 23.27 -1.24 -7.04
N GLU A 52 22.74 -1.12 -8.26
CA GLU A 52 21.77 -0.06 -8.58
C GLU A 52 20.48 -0.24 -7.81
N TRP A 53 19.99 -1.47 -7.67
CA TRP A 53 18.80 -1.77 -6.88
C TRP A 53 19.02 -1.49 -5.40
N GLU A 54 20.17 -1.92 -4.84
CA GLU A 54 20.51 -1.61 -3.45
C GLU A 54 20.55 -0.10 -3.16
N ARG A 55 21.12 0.68 -4.09
CA ARG A 55 21.25 2.13 -3.97
C ARG A 55 19.88 2.84 -4.05
N ASP A 56 19.06 2.45 -5.03
CA ASP A 56 17.86 3.22 -5.36
C ASP A 56 16.63 2.80 -4.54
N TYR A 57 16.64 1.60 -3.95
CA TYR A 57 15.51 1.02 -3.23
C TYR A 57 14.90 1.94 -2.16
N LYS A 58 15.74 2.56 -1.33
CA LYS A 58 15.25 3.47 -0.28
C LYS A 58 14.51 4.67 -0.86
N ALA A 59 15.08 5.29 -1.88
CA ALA A 59 14.47 6.46 -2.51
C ALA A 59 13.19 6.09 -3.28
N GLU A 60 13.13 4.87 -3.83
CA GLU A 60 11.93 4.30 -4.44
C GLU A 60 10.79 4.15 -3.42
N LEU A 61 11.08 3.62 -2.22
CA LEU A 61 10.10 3.53 -1.13
C LEU A 61 9.58 4.91 -0.73
N GLU A 62 10.48 5.87 -0.48
CA GLU A 62 10.09 7.23 -0.09
C GLU A 62 9.16 7.88 -1.12
N ARG A 63 9.42 7.69 -2.43
CA ARG A 63 8.54 8.20 -3.50
C ARG A 63 7.19 7.49 -3.55
N ALA A 64 7.16 6.18 -3.33
CA ALA A 64 5.92 5.41 -3.29
C ALA A 64 5.04 5.81 -2.10
N GLU A 65 5.64 6.01 -0.93
CA GLU A 65 4.95 6.47 0.29
C GLU A 65 4.39 7.89 0.15
N ALA A 66 5.16 8.80 -0.46
CA ALA A 66 4.68 10.15 -0.79
C ALA A 66 3.48 10.10 -1.76
N ASN A 67 3.54 9.25 -2.78
CA ASN A 67 2.44 9.07 -3.73
C ASN A 67 1.18 8.49 -3.09
N PHE A 68 1.33 7.58 -2.11
CA PHE A 68 0.19 7.10 -1.31
C PHE A 68 -0.50 8.28 -0.61
N MET A 69 0.27 9.12 0.09
CA MET A 69 -0.25 10.27 0.83
C MET A 69 -0.95 11.27 -0.09
N GLU A 70 -0.30 11.66 -1.20
CA GLU A 70 -0.87 12.56 -2.21
C GLU A 70 -2.20 12.00 -2.74
N ARG A 71 -2.19 10.74 -3.18
CA ARG A 71 -3.37 10.12 -3.76
C ARG A 71 -4.52 9.98 -2.77
N PHE A 72 -4.20 9.63 -1.53
CA PHE A 72 -5.20 9.52 -0.48
C PHE A 72 -5.91 10.87 -0.26
N ASN A 73 -5.15 11.95 -0.12
CA ASN A 73 -5.64 13.30 0.13
C ASN A 73 -6.39 13.92 -1.06
N ASP A 74 -6.05 13.50 -2.28
CA ASP A 74 -6.79 13.84 -3.49
C ASP A 74 -8.15 13.15 -3.53
N LYS A 75 -8.22 11.90 -3.09
CA LYS A 75 -9.41 11.05 -3.25
C LYS A 75 -10.45 11.26 -2.16
N THR A 76 -10.11 11.88 -1.03
CA THR A 76 -11.08 12.20 0.01
C THR A 76 -10.81 13.52 0.69
N LYS A 77 -11.88 14.16 1.18
CA LYS A 77 -11.84 15.33 2.08
C LYS A 77 -12.34 14.99 3.49
N SER A 78 -12.69 13.73 3.73
CA SER A 78 -13.21 13.26 5.02
C SER A 78 -12.14 13.09 6.09
N VAL A 79 -10.89 12.90 5.68
CA VAL A 79 -9.73 12.64 6.53
C VAL A 79 -8.49 12.96 5.73
N THR A 80 -7.44 13.46 6.37
CA THR A 80 -6.22 13.91 5.69
C THR A 80 -5.02 13.15 6.24
N VAL A 81 -4.23 12.53 5.36
CA VAL A 81 -2.92 12.00 5.72
C VAL A 81 -1.95 13.17 5.90
N THR A 82 -1.24 13.19 7.02
CA THR A 82 -0.20 14.17 7.37
C THR A 82 1.15 13.47 7.50
N ASP A 83 2.21 14.21 7.20
CA ASP A 83 3.62 13.85 7.43
C ASP A 83 4.06 14.09 8.89
N LYS A 84 3.22 14.71 9.73
CA LYS A 84 3.53 15.05 11.12
C LYS A 84 2.74 14.20 12.10
N LYS A 85 3.40 13.22 12.71
CA LYS A 85 2.80 12.33 13.72
C LYS A 85 2.14 13.07 14.89
N SER A 86 2.68 14.20 15.34
CA SER A 86 2.14 14.98 16.45
C SER A 86 0.75 15.55 16.17
N GLU A 87 0.47 15.87 14.89
CA GLU A 87 -0.79 16.45 14.44
C GLU A 87 -1.88 15.41 14.17
N ALA A 88 -1.55 14.11 14.22
CA ALA A 88 -2.49 13.05 13.88
C ALA A 88 -3.32 12.58 15.07
N ASP A 89 -4.59 12.30 14.80
CA ASP A 89 -5.59 11.74 15.72
C ASP A 89 -5.75 10.23 15.49
N TYR A 90 -5.30 9.76 14.33
CA TYR A 90 -5.31 8.37 13.94
C TYR A 90 -3.95 7.95 13.40
N THR A 91 -3.62 6.68 13.56
CA THR A 91 -2.44 6.07 12.92
C THR A 91 -2.87 4.88 12.09
N ILE A 92 -2.41 4.81 10.84
CA ILE A 92 -2.48 3.60 10.02
C ILE A 92 -1.10 2.97 10.05
N VAL A 93 -1.00 1.72 10.50
CA VAL A 93 0.22 0.93 10.37
C VAL A 93 0.03 -0.02 9.20
N VAL A 94 0.90 0.08 8.19
CA VAL A 94 0.90 -0.79 7.02
C VAL A 94 2.05 -1.78 7.15
N HIS A 95 1.71 -3.00 7.56
CA HIS A 95 2.64 -4.11 7.63
C HIS A 95 2.76 -4.73 6.24
N VAL A 96 3.82 -4.35 5.51
CA VAL A 96 4.08 -4.90 4.17
C VAL A 96 4.61 -6.32 4.34
N LYS A 97 3.92 -7.29 3.71
CA LYS A 97 4.26 -8.72 3.80
C LYS A 97 5.15 -9.15 2.65
N ASP A 98 4.72 -8.86 1.43
CA ASP A 98 5.45 -9.18 0.21
C ASP A 98 5.14 -8.14 -0.86
N PHE A 99 6.13 -7.83 -1.70
CA PHE A 99 5.97 -7.00 -2.87
C PHE A 99 6.62 -7.68 -4.07
N HIS A 100 5.86 -7.89 -5.12
CA HIS A 100 6.36 -8.43 -6.38
C HIS A 100 6.38 -7.35 -7.44
N TYR A 101 7.51 -7.18 -8.14
CA TYR A 101 7.67 -6.14 -9.16
C TYR A 101 6.99 -6.46 -10.50
N GLY A 102 6.35 -7.63 -10.60
CA GLY A 102 5.81 -8.14 -11.85
C GLY A 102 6.90 -8.40 -12.89
N SER A 103 6.48 -8.60 -14.14
CA SER A 103 7.39 -8.89 -15.25
C SER A 103 7.00 -8.10 -16.49
N THR A 104 7.90 -7.22 -16.95
CA THR A 104 7.71 -6.48 -18.21
C THR A 104 7.53 -7.44 -19.39
N GLY A 105 8.25 -8.57 -19.40
CA GLY A 105 8.12 -9.59 -20.44
C GLY A 105 6.73 -10.23 -20.45
N ALA A 106 6.16 -10.50 -19.27
CA ALA A 106 4.80 -11.04 -19.17
C ALA A 106 3.75 -10.03 -19.63
N SER A 107 3.88 -8.74 -19.27
CA SER A 107 2.97 -7.68 -19.74
C SER A 107 2.96 -7.53 -21.27
N VAL A 108 4.12 -7.70 -21.92
CA VAL A 108 4.24 -7.57 -23.38
C VAL A 108 3.72 -8.82 -24.11
N LEU A 109 3.95 -10.02 -23.57
CA LEU A 109 3.59 -11.28 -24.23
C LEU A 109 2.14 -11.72 -24.00
N ILE A 110 1.58 -11.44 -22.82
CA ILE A 110 0.27 -11.96 -22.40
C ILE A 110 -0.80 -10.86 -22.45
N GLY A 111 -0.41 -9.59 -22.28
CA GLY A 111 -1.29 -8.42 -22.32
C GLY A 111 -1.26 -7.59 -21.04
N PHE A 112 -1.90 -6.42 -21.11
CA PHE A 112 -1.94 -5.44 -20.02
C PHE A 112 -2.56 -6.07 -18.75
N GLY A 113 -1.88 -5.98 -17.61
CA GLY A 113 -2.28 -6.59 -16.35
C GLY A 113 -1.54 -7.88 -15.97
N ALA A 114 -1.04 -8.66 -16.95
CA ALA A 114 -0.42 -9.96 -16.67
C ALA A 114 0.99 -9.89 -16.07
N GLY A 115 1.61 -8.71 -16.07
CA GLY A 115 2.96 -8.48 -15.51
C GLY A 115 3.04 -7.29 -14.57
N ASP A 116 1.89 -6.89 -14.00
CA ASP A 116 1.83 -5.79 -13.04
C ASP A 116 2.52 -6.18 -11.72
N ALA A 117 3.01 -5.17 -11.00
CA ALA A 117 3.44 -5.40 -9.64
C ALA A 117 2.24 -5.68 -8.74
N HIS A 118 2.48 -6.35 -7.63
CA HIS A 118 1.46 -6.55 -6.61
C HIS A 118 2.03 -6.48 -5.20
N MET A 119 1.24 -5.96 -4.27
CA MET A 119 1.59 -5.88 -2.85
C MET A 119 0.60 -6.66 -2.00
N ASN A 120 1.16 -7.41 -1.05
CA ASN A 120 0.46 -8.04 0.04
C ASN A 120 0.78 -7.31 1.34
N ALA A 121 -0.23 -6.94 2.12
CA ALA A 121 -0.05 -6.22 3.37
C ALA A 121 -1.18 -6.48 4.37
N LEU A 122 -0.97 -6.07 5.62
CA LEU A 122 -2.02 -5.89 6.63
C LEU A 122 -2.00 -4.44 7.07
N MET A 123 -3.16 -3.79 7.12
CA MET A 123 -3.29 -2.42 7.59
C MET A 123 -4.12 -2.37 8.87
N ASP A 124 -3.51 -1.89 9.93
CA ASP A 124 -4.14 -1.69 11.22
C ASP A 124 -4.42 -0.21 11.46
N PHE A 125 -5.64 0.10 11.89
CA PHE A 125 -6.09 1.47 12.11
C PHE A 125 -6.28 1.73 13.60
N TYR A 126 -5.57 2.72 14.13
CA TYR A 126 -5.55 3.07 15.54
C TYR A 126 -6.05 4.48 15.78
N GLU A 127 -6.73 4.69 16.91
CA GLU A 127 -6.92 6.01 17.50
C GLU A 127 -5.69 6.41 18.31
N LYS A 128 -5.43 7.72 18.41
CA LYS A 128 -4.33 8.26 19.21
C LYS A 128 -4.38 7.70 20.63
N ASN A 129 -3.24 7.20 21.09
CA ASN A 129 -3.06 6.59 22.42
C ASN A 129 -3.85 5.31 22.68
N VAL A 130 -4.50 4.71 21.66
CA VAL A 130 -5.21 3.44 21.77
C VAL A 130 -4.35 2.31 21.20
N LYS A 131 -4.11 1.27 21.99
CA LYS A 131 -3.23 0.15 21.60
C LYS A 131 -3.90 -0.91 20.72
N ARG A 132 -5.22 -0.93 20.65
CA ARG A 132 -5.98 -1.92 19.87
C ARG A 132 -6.50 -1.25 18.59
N PRO A 133 -6.36 -1.89 17.42
CA PRO A 133 -6.89 -1.32 16.20
C PRO A 133 -8.43 -1.32 16.24
N PHE A 134 -9.04 -0.24 15.75
CA PHE A 134 -10.50 -0.14 15.58
C PHE A 134 -10.97 -0.71 14.23
N ALA A 135 -10.04 -0.90 13.28
CA ALA A 135 -10.28 -1.56 12.00
C ALA A 135 -9.00 -2.23 11.50
N VAL A 136 -9.17 -3.34 10.79
CA VAL A 136 -8.08 -4.10 10.15
C VAL A 136 -8.47 -4.38 8.70
N ILE A 137 -7.59 -4.02 7.77
CA ILE A 137 -7.74 -4.29 6.34
C ILE A 137 -6.66 -5.30 5.94
N ASP A 138 -7.03 -6.30 5.17
CA ASP A 138 -6.09 -7.17 4.49
C ASP A 138 -5.97 -6.73 3.04
N VAL A 139 -4.73 -6.70 2.58
CA VAL A 139 -4.38 -6.32 1.22
C VAL A 139 -3.82 -7.57 0.58
N ASP A 140 -4.58 -8.14 -0.34
CA ASP A 140 -4.20 -9.33 -1.09
C ASP A 140 -4.05 -8.96 -2.57
N GLY A 141 -2.79 -8.75 -2.97
CA GLY A 141 -2.39 -8.54 -4.35
C GLY A 141 -2.78 -7.20 -4.97
N VAL A 142 -2.80 -6.09 -4.21
CA VAL A 142 -3.09 -4.76 -4.81
C VAL A 142 -2.10 -4.47 -5.92
N ALA A 143 -2.60 -4.17 -7.12
CA ALA A 143 -1.79 -4.13 -8.33
C ALA A 143 -1.28 -2.72 -8.68
N GLY A 144 -0.13 -2.64 -9.33
CA GLY A 144 0.42 -1.43 -9.92
C GLY A 144 1.03 -1.67 -11.29
N ALA A 145 0.41 -1.06 -12.31
CA ALA A 145 0.87 -1.13 -13.69
C ALA A 145 1.89 -0.02 -14.00
N GLY A 146 2.85 -0.29 -14.87
CA GLY A 146 3.84 0.72 -15.26
C GLY A 146 5.04 0.16 -16.01
N TYR A 147 5.72 1.05 -16.74
CA TYR A 147 7.02 0.75 -17.33
C TYR A 147 8.13 1.11 -16.34
N GLY A 148 8.94 0.12 -15.96
CA GLY A 148 9.98 0.26 -14.94
C GLY A 148 9.51 -0.12 -13.53
N ASN A 149 10.45 -0.62 -12.74
CA ASN A 149 10.19 -1.21 -11.41
C ASN A 149 9.65 -0.16 -10.44
N GLU A 150 10.31 0.99 -10.36
CA GLU A 150 9.87 2.12 -9.56
C GLU A 150 8.44 2.55 -9.91
N LYS A 151 8.14 2.70 -11.21
CA LYS A 151 6.81 3.15 -11.64
C LYS A 151 5.73 2.18 -11.17
N ARG A 152 5.98 0.88 -11.26
CA ARG A 152 5.03 -0.14 -10.77
C ARG A 152 4.84 -0.07 -9.26
N ARG A 153 5.90 0.13 -8.47
CA ARG A 153 5.77 0.33 -7.01
C ARG A 153 4.96 1.57 -6.69
N VAL A 154 5.28 2.70 -7.30
CA VAL A 154 4.56 3.96 -7.10
C VAL A 154 3.06 3.79 -7.42
N GLU A 155 2.73 3.17 -8.56
CA GLU A 155 1.33 2.94 -8.93
C GLU A 155 0.63 1.92 -8.01
N THR A 156 1.35 0.94 -7.46
CA THR A 156 0.80 0.00 -6.47
C THR A 156 0.36 0.72 -5.20
N TYR A 157 1.18 1.64 -4.69
CA TYR A 157 0.88 2.44 -3.51
C TYR A 157 -0.24 3.44 -3.79
N ARG A 158 -0.26 4.00 -5.00
CA ARG A 158 -1.35 4.86 -5.48
C ARG A 158 -2.68 4.12 -5.50
N GLU A 159 -2.73 2.90 -6.04
CA GLU A 159 -3.96 2.09 -6.08
C GLU A 159 -4.38 1.67 -4.66
N LEU A 160 -3.44 1.32 -3.78
CA LEU A 160 -3.75 1.05 -2.37
C LEU A 160 -4.49 2.23 -1.73
N ALA A 161 -3.99 3.45 -1.90
CA ALA A 161 -4.64 4.66 -1.38
C ALA A 161 -6.07 4.80 -1.90
N GLU A 162 -6.29 4.58 -3.20
CA GLU A 162 -7.63 4.63 -3.78
C GLU A 162 -8.57 3.58 -3.20
N GLN A 163 -8.10 2.35 -3.02
CA GLN A 163 -8.92 1.27 -2.48
C GLN A 163 -9.28 1.49 -1.02
N VAL A 164 -8.33 1.97 -0.19
CA VAL A 164 -8.59 2.33 1.20
C VAL A 164 -9.63 3.44 1.29
N VAL A 165 -9.51 4.49 0.47
CA VAL A 165 -10.51 5.57 0.42
C VAL A 165 -11.88 5.06 -0.04
N LYS A 166 -11.93 4.15 -1.02
CA LYS A 166 -13.19 3.50 -1.45
C LYS A 166 -13.84 2.76 -0.27
N LEU A 167 -13.08 2.06 0.56
CA LEU A 167 -13.59 1.40 1.76
C LEU A 167 -14.11 2.39 2.80
N ILE A 168 -13.38 3.48 3.08
CA ILE A 168 -13.82 4.54 4.01
C ILE A 168 -15.17 5.13 3.56
N LYS A 169 -15.32 5.45 2.27
CA LYS A 169 -16.57 6.02 1.73
C LYS A 169 -17.75 5.05 1.83
N LYS A 170 -17.49 3.74 1.67
CA LYS A 170 -18.50 2.68 1.73
C LYS A 170 -18.84 2.24 3.16
N ALA A 171 -18.04 2.61 4.16
CA ALA A 171 -18.29 2.25 5.54
C ALA A 171 -19.67 2.73 6.00
N ARG A 172 -20.36 1.85 6.74
CA ARG A 172 -21.67 2.07 7.35
C ARG A 172 -21.50 2.27 8.85
#